data_AF-C6VRM4-F1
#
_entry.id   AF-C6VRM4-F1
#
_cell.length_a   1.000
_cell.length_b   1.000
_cell.length_c   1.000
_cell.angle_alpha   90.00
_cell.angle_beta   90.00
_cell.angle_gamma   90.00
#
_symmetry.space_group_name_H-M   'P 1'
#
loop_
_entity.id
_entity.type
_entity.pdbx_description
1 polymer ?
#
loop_
_entity_poly.entity_id
_entity_poly.type
_entity_poly.pdbx_seq_one_letter_code
_entity_poly.pdbx_strand_id
1 'polypeptide(L)'
;MKYLILFCMVCLTARLAPAQTISIKGGASWSIPSVSSVITKAGKNYEHTETSSASHTLLKVNSLILWNITAHLSTTSNWDPALKLSVVRTGNGTGIAILTGGTTYLQLTSTPQAFFSGLLNLTAHRDDIPIQYKIEGLSVTLPVKTYTTTVMYTISGL
;
A
#
# COMPACT_ATOMS: atom_id res chain seq x y z
N MET A 1 37.43 2.92 37.32
CA MET A 1 37.60 1.94 36.23
C MET A 1 36.51 0.86 36.18
N LYS A 2 36.06 0.31 37.32
CA LYS A 2 35.01 -0.73 37.40
C LYS A 2 33.67 -0.34 36.73
N TYR A 3 33.23 0.91 36.88
CA TYR A 3 31.99 1.41 36.26
C TYR A 3 32.11 1.71 34.76
N LEU A 4 33.32 1.99 34.27
CA LEU A 4 33.60 2.24 32.85
C LEU A 4 33.49 0.93 32.05
N ILE A 5 33.96 -0.18 32.61
CA ILE A 5 33.87 -1.52 32.01
C ILE A 5 32.41 -1.99 31.98
N LEU A 6 31.64 -1.75 33.05
CA LEU A 6 30.22 -2.09 33.11
C LEU A 6 29.40 -1.31 32.06
N PHE A 7 29.69 -0.01 31.88
CA PHE A 7 29.05 0.82 30.86
C PHE A 7 29.36 0.35 29.43
N CYS A 8 30.62 0.00 29.17
CA CYS A 8 31.04 -0.51 27.85
C CYS A 8 30.39 -1.87 27.52
N MET A 9 30.22 -2.74 28.53
CA MET A 9 29.57 -4.05 28.37
C MET A 9 28.06 -3.93 28.12
N VAL A 10 27.39 -2.93 28.71
CA VAL A 10 25.97 -2.61 28.41
C VAL A 10 25.83 -2.07 26.99
N CYS A 11 26.72 -1.19 26.54
CA CYS A 11 26.70 -0.67 25.17
C CYS A 11 26.97 -1.75 24.10
N LEU A 12 27.79 -2.76 24.38
CA LEU A 12 28.04 -3.88 23.46
C LEU A 12 26.85 -4.86 23.33
N THR A 13 25.89 -4.80 24.26
CA THR A 13 24.65 -5.61 24.20
C THR A 13 23.46 -4.86 23.61
N ALA A 14 23.66 -3.62 23.18
CA ALA A 14 22.68 -2.90 22.37
C ALA A 14 22.51 -3.65 21.04
N ARG A 15 21.51 -4.53 20.98
CA ARG A 15 21.20 -5.31 19.78
C ARG A 15 20.95 -4.34 18.63
N LEU A 16 21.75 -4.45 17.58
CA LEU A 16 21.46 -3.82 16.30
C LEU A 16 20.16 -4.43 15.79
N ALA A 17 19.04 -3.72 15.95
CA ALA A 17 17.80 -4.12 15.32
C ALA A 17 18.01 -3.99 13.79
N PRO A 18 17.80 -5.07 13.01
CA PRO A 18 17.85 -4.95 11.57
C PRO A 18 16.84 -3.91 11.07
N ALA A 19 17.34 -2.96 10.28
CA ALA A 19 16.51 -1.93 9.69
C ALA A 19 15.68 -2.53 8.55
N GLN A 20 14.36 -2.46 8.69
CA GLN A 20 13.42 -2.74 7.60
C GLN A 20 13.03 -1.44 6.91
N THR A 21 12.83 -1.50 5.60
CA THR A 21 12.46 -0.32 4.82
C THR A 21 11.45 -0.71 3.76
N ILE A 22 10.41 0.10 3.65
CA ILE A 22 9.49 0.11 2.52
C ILE A 22 9.60 1.47 1.84
N SER A 23 9.70 1.47 0.52
CA SER A 23 9.71 2.71 -0.26
C SER A 23 8.84 2.58 -1.51
N ILE A 24 8.30 3.71 -1.93
CA ILE A 24 7.55 3.85 -3.17
C ILE A 24 8.51 4.40 -4.22
N LYS A 25 8.82 3.59 -5.25
CA LYS A 25 9.71 3.97 -6.36
C LYS A 25 9.00 4.71 -7.48
N GLY A 26 7.69 4.53 -7.58
CA GLY A 26 6.88 5.09 -8.66
C GLY A 26 5.43 5.23 -8.22
N GLY A 27 4.80 6.29 -8.71
CA GLY A 27 3.41 6.66 -8.48
C GLY A 27 3.11 7.89 -9.31
N ALA A 28 2.10 7.81 -10.18
CA ALA A 28 1.64 8.96 -10.95
C ALA A 28 0.34 9.48 -10.35
N SER A 29 0.00 10.74 -10.63
CA SER A 29 -1.37 11.19 -10.37
C SER A 29 -2.32 10.40 -11.24
N TRP A 30 -3.31 9.74 -10.63
CA TRP A 30 -4.39 9.10 -11.36
C TRP A 30 -5.55 10.08 -11.51
N SER A 31 -5.80 10.50 -12.75
CA SER A 31 -6.99 11.26 -13.10
C SER A 31 -8.01 10.31 -13.72
N ILE A 32 -9.22 10.31 -13.17
CA ILE A 32 -10.35 9.59 -13.75
C ILE A 32 -10.97 10.51 -14.81
N PRO A 33 -11.11 10.06 -16.07
CA PRO A 33 -11.77 10.84 -17.10
C PRO A 33 -13.18 11.24 -16.65
N SER A 34 -13.65 12.42 -17.08
CA SER A 34 -15.02 12.84 -16.83
C SER A 34 -16.00 11.80 -17.37
N VAL A 35 -16.82 11.25 -16.47
CA VAL A 35 -17.85 10.24 -16.74
C VAL A 35 -19.03 10.87 -17.49
N SER A 36 -18.77 11.25 -18.73
CA SER A 36 -19.69 12.01 -19.59
C SER A 36 -20.40 11.15 -20.63
N SER A 37 -19.93 9.94 -20.95
CA SER A 37 -20.34 9.24 -22.18
C SER A 37 -21.30 8.05 -22.00
N VAL A 38 -21.74 7.72 -20.78
CA VAL A 38 -22.44 6.43 -20.53
C VAL A 38 -23.78 6.58 -19.79
N ILE A 39 -24.30 7.80 -19.60
CA ILE A 39 -25.65 7.98 -19.06
C ILE A 39 -26.67 7.72 -20.18
N THR A 40 -27.13 6.47 -20.27
CA THR A 40 -28.03 6.02 -21.34
C THR A 40 -29.51 6.00 -20.93
N LYS A 41 -29.85 6.08 -19.63
CA LYS A 41 -31.23 6.13 -19.11
C LYS A 41 -31.35 6.91 -17.81
N ALA A 42 -32.45 7.65 -17.65
CA ALA A 42 -32.83 8.30 -16.40
C ALA A 42 -33.24 7.26 -15.33
N GLY A 43 -32.95 7.55 -14.05
CA GLY A 43 -33.43 6.76 -12.90
C GLY A 43 -32.55 5.59 -12.45
N LYS A 44 -31.42 5.32 -13.11
CA LYS A 44 -30.38 4.41 -12.61
C LYS A 44 -29.23 5.24 -12.04
N ASN A 45 -28.90 5.03 -10.77
CA ASN A 45 -27.65 5.56 -10.22
C ASN A 45 -26.50 5.00 -11.06
N TYR A 46 -25.65 5.88 -11.57
CA TYR A 46 -24.45 5.49 -12.28
C TYR A 46 -23.52 4.86 -11.24
N GLU A 47 -23.46 3.54 -11.19
CA GLU A 47 -22.47 2.82 -10.37
C GLU A 47 -21.31 2.48 -11.29
N HIS A 48 -20.23 3.25 -11.16
CA HIS A 48 -19.06 3.09 -12.00
C HIS A 48 -17.84 2.66 -11.19
N THR A 49 -17.06 1.78 -11.81
CA THR A 49 -15.86 1.21 -11.24
C THR A 49 -14.70 1.53 -12.15
N GLU A 50 -13.64 2.09 -11.56
CA GLU A 50 -12.45 2.49 -12.29
C GLU A 50 -11.23 1.80 -11.71
N THR A 51 -10.32 1.39 -12.58
CA THR A 51 -9.06 0.74 -12.19
C THR A 51 -7.88 1.52 -12.73
N SER A 52 -6.87 1.75 -11.90
CA SER A 52 -5.61 2.35 -12.36
C SER A 52 -4.84 1.37 -13.25
N SER A 53 -3.70 1.81 -13.80
CA SER A 53 -2.74 0.91 -14.45
C SER A 53 -2.29 -0.22 -13.52
N ALA A 54 -2.01 -1.41 -14.06
CA ALA A 54 -1.60 -2.58 -13.28
C ALA A 54 -0.34 -2.34 -12.42
N SER A 55 0.56 -1.46 -12.87
CA SER A 55 1.80 -1.08 -12.16
C SER A 55 1.77 0.40 -11.77
N HIS A 56 0.64 0.87 -11.23
CA HIS A 56 0.49 2.28 -10.86
C HIS A 56 1.44 2.71 -9.75
N THR A 57 1.59 1.89 -8.72
CA THR A 57 2.58 2.08 -7.67
C THR A 57 3.58 0.93 -7.68
N LEU A 58 4.86 1.24 -7.55
CA LEU A 58 5.93 0.26 -7.42
C LEU A 58 6.50 0.31 -5.99
N LEU A 59 6.31 -0.76 -5.24
CA LEU A 59 6.86 -0.90 -3.89
C LEU A 59 8.23 -1.59 -3.94
N LYS A 60 9.17 -1.06 -3.16
CA LYS A 60 10.42 -1.72 -2.80
C LYS A 60 10.38 -2.07 -1.32
N VAL A 61 10.78 -3.28 -1.01
CA VAL A 61 10.88 -3.80 0.35
C VAL A 61 12.30 -4.28 0.59
N ASN A 62 12.88 -3.88 1.71
CA ASN A 62 14.12 -4.41 2.22
C ASN A 62 13.90 -4.87 3.67
N SER A 63 14.04 -6.17 3.93
CA SER A 63 13.88 -6.79 5.24
C SER A 63 14.71 -8.08 5.30
N LEU A 64 14.94 -8.62 6.51
CA LEU A 64 15.85 -9.74 6.69
C LEU A 64 15.19 -11.11 6.47
N ILE A 65 14.16 -11.46 7.24
CA ILE A 65 13.64 -12.83 7.29
C ILE A 65 12.16 -12.86 6.95
N LEU A 66 11.32 -12.33 7.85
CA LEU A 66 9.87 -12.42 7.74
C LEU A 66 9.29 -11.04 7.92
N TRP A 67 8.47 -10.61 6.96
CA TRP A 67 7.83 -9.32 7.02
C TRP A 67 6.40 -9.36 6.51
N ASN A 68 5.62 -8.42 7.00
CA ASN A 68 4.22 -8.22 6.68
C ASN A 68 4.03 -6.76 6.28
N ILE A 69 3.19 -6.55 5.27
CA ILE A 69 2.77 -5.23 4.85
C ILE A 69 1.30 -5.09 5.18
N THR A 70 0.99 -4.05 5.96
CA THR A 70 -0.38 -3.59 6.14
C THR A 70 -0.63 -2.36 5.28
N ALA A 71 -1.87 -2.20 4.85
CA ALA A 71 -2.33 -1.06 4.08
C ALA A 71 -3.60 -0.49 4.70
N HIS A 72 -3.74 0.83 4.67
CA HIS A 72 -4.98 1.52 5.03
C HIS A 72 -5.05 2.89 4.38
N LEU A 73 -6.25 3.46 4.37
CA LEU A 73 -6.46 4.87 4.06
C LEU A 73 -6.06 5.71 5.27
N SER A 74 -5.06 6.56 5.08
CA SER A 74 -4.84 7.68 5.99
C SER A 74 -5.83 8.78 5.61
N THR A 75 -6.66 9.18 6.57
CA THR A 75 -7.69 10.20 6.37
C THR A 75 -7.08 11.51 5.91
N THR A 76 -7.48 11.94 4.72
CA THR A 76 -7.25 13.26 4.13
C THR A 76 -8.56 14.05 4.14
N SER A 77 -8.49 15.38 4.05
CA SER A 77 -9.65 16.24 4.35
C SER A 77 -10.78 16.23 3.29
N ASN A 78 -10.63 15.53 2.16
CA ASN A 78 -11.57 15.64 1.03
C ASN A 78 -11.95 14.31 0.35
N TRP A 79 -11.81 13.17 1.04
CA TRP A 79 -12.30 11.89 0.52
C TRP A 79 -13.79 11.70 0.82
N ASP A 80 -14.57 11.21 -0.15
CA ASP A 80 -16.01 10.98 0.03
C ASP A 80 -16.28 9.59 0.62
N PRO A 81 -17.14 9.44 1.65
CA PRO A 81 -17.51 8.13 2.19
C PRO A 81 -18.18 7.17 1.20
N ALA A 82 -18.81 7.68 0.15
CA ALA A 82 -19.39 6.84 -0.90
C ALA A 82 -18.32 6.18 -1.78
N LEU A 83 -17.11 6.73 -1.83
CA LEU A 83 -15.99 6.21 -2.61
C LEU A 83 -15.23 5.13 -1.85
N LYS A 84 -15.18 3.93 -2.44
CA LYS A 84 -14.43 2.79 -1.92
C LYS A 84 -13.14 2.63 -2.70
N LEU A 85 -11.99 2.77 -2.05
CA LEU A 85 -10.69 2.51 -2.64
C LEU A 85 -10.22 1.11 -2.27
N SER A 86 -9.83 0.32 -3.25
CA SER A 86 -9.24 -1.01 -3.07
C SER A 86 -7.86 -1.09 -3.69
N VAL A 87 -7.01 -1.96 -3.14
CA VAL A 87 -5.65 -2.24 -3.63
C VAL A 87 -5.47 -3.70 -3.97
N VAL A 88 -4.66 -3.98 -4.99
CA VAL A 88 -4.24 -5.34 -5.34
C VAL A 88 -2.80 -5.32 -5.83
N ARG A 89 -2.09 -6.40 -5.55
CA ARG A 89 -0.77 -6.70 -6.09
C ARG A 89 -0.95 -7.49 -7.38
N THR A 90 -0.49 -6.93 -8.50
CA THR A 90 -0.67 -7.51 -9.84
C THR A 90 0.49 -8.39 -10.28
N GLY A 91 1.56 -8.44 -9.48
CA GLY A 91 2.77 -9.18 -9.78
C GLY A 91 3.69 -9.28 -8.57
N ASN A 92 4.76 -10.04 -8.72
CA ASN A 92 5.69 -10.27 -7.61
C ASN A 92 6.86 -9.26 -7.56
N GLY A 93 7.10 -8.51 -8.63
CA GLY A 93 8.34 -7.75 -8.80
C GLY A 93 9.56 -8.67 -8.96
N THR A 94 10.75 -8.14 -8.68
CA THR A 94 12.04 -8.85 -8.81
C THR A 94 12.73 -9.03 -7.47
N GLY A 95 13.43 -10.14 -7.25
CA GLY A 95 14.18 -10.43 -6.03
C GLY A 95 14.09 -11.90 -5.61
N ILE A 96 14.49 -12.20 -4.39
CA ILE A 96 14.49 -13.59 -3.88
C ILE A 96 13.36 -13.88 -2.90
N ALA A 97 12.72 -12.87 -2.30
CA ALA A 97 11.65 -13.08 -1.33
C ALA A 97 10.42 -13.77 -1.95
N ILE A 98 9.88 -14.77 -1.25
CA ILE A 98 8.60 -15.40 -1.60
C ILE A 98 7.51 -14.51 -1.02
N LEU A 99 6.52 -14.15 -1.85
CA LEU A 99 5.39 -13.31 -1.47
C LEU A 99 4.12 -14.14 -1.32
N THR A 100 3.35 -13.85 -0.28
CA THR A 100 2.06 -14.50 -0.02
C THR A 100 0.97 -13.45 0.19
N GLY A 101 -0.18 -13.64 -0.44
CA GLY A 101 -1.31 -12.72 -0.34
C GLY A 101 -1.23 -11.50 -1.27
N GLY A 102 -2.22 -10.62 -1.14
CA GLY A 102 -2.34 -9.38 -1.91
C GLY A 102 -2.81 -9.56 -3.36
N THR A 103 -3.16 -10.76 -3.81
CA THR A 103 -3.57 -11.05 -5.20
C THR A 103 -5.06 -10.86 -5.47
N THR A 104 -5.82 -10.44 -4.45
CA THR A 104 -7.24 -10.08 -4.54
C THR A 104 -7.41 -8.64 -4.09
N TYR A 105 -8.39 -7.93 -4.64
CA TYR A 105 -8.68 -6.55 -4.21
C TYR A 105 -9.03 -6.50 -2.72
N LEU A 106 -8.22 -5.79 -1.96
CA LEU A 106 -8.45 -5.44 -0.56
C LEU A 106 -9.06 -4.05 -0.53
N GLN A 107 -10.34 -3.95 -0.14
CA GLN A 107 -10.95 -2.65 0.14
C GLN A 107 -10.30 -2.05 1.38
N LEU A 108 -9.74 -0.85 1.21
CA LEU A 108 -9.07 -0.12 2.26
C LEU A 108 -10.08 0.62 3.14
N THR A 109 -9.79 0.63 4.43
CA THR A 109 -10.50 1.36 5.47
C THR A 109 -9.52 2.29 6.20
N SER A 110 -9.98 3.03 7.19
CA SER A 110 -9.10 3.80 8.08
C SER A 110 -8.27 2.94 9.03
N THR A 111 -8.60 1.65 9.16
CA THR A 111 -7.88 0.71 10.02
C THR A 111 -6.83 -0.07 9.23
N PRO A 112 -5.60 -0.25 9.75
CA PRO A 112 -4.57 -1.10 9.14
C PRO A 112 -5.08 -2.52 8.86
N GLN A 113 -5.06 -2.93 7.60
CA GLN A 113 -5.44 -4.27 7.16
C GLN A 113 -4.24 -5.01 6.61
N ALA A 114 -4.12 -6.31 6.89
CA ALA A 114 -3.08 -7.15 6.31
C ALA A 114 -3.24 -7.21 4.79
N PHE A 115 -2.18 -6.90 4.05
CA PHE A 115 -2.22 -6.88 2.59
C PHE A 115 -1.46 -8.05 1.99
N PHE A 116 -0.17 -8.16 2.26
CA PHE A 116 0.64 -9.31 1.87
C PHE A 116 1.87 -9.43 2.78
N SER A 117 2.52 -10.58 2.71
CA SER A 117 3.74 -10.87 3.47
C SER A 117 4.84 -11.40 2.55
N GLY A 118 6.06 -11.38 3.07
CA GLY A 118 7.20 -12.00 2.42
C GLY A 118 8.09 -12.74 3.40
N LEU A 119 8.73 -13.80 2.90
CA LEU A 119 9.61 -14.69 3.66
C LEU A 119 10.83 -15.07 2.80
N LEU A 120 12.07 -14.97 3.33
CA LEU A 120 13.23 -15.80 2.94
C LEU A 120 14.60 -15.47 3.62
N ASN A 121 15.55 -16.40 3.42
CA ASN A 121 16.87 -16.58 4.06
C ASN A 121 17.94 -15.59 3.53
N LEU A 122 18.39 -14.67 4.39
CA LEU A 122 19.57 -13.78 4.25
C LEU A 122 19.52 -12.80 3.04
N THR A 123 19.15 -11.54 3.32
CA THR A 123 19.01 -10.38 2.39
C THR A 123 17.82 -10.43 1.44
N ALA A 124 16.62 -10.50 2.02
CA ALA A 124 15.36 -10.52 1.29
C ALA A 124 14.91 -9.12 0.85
N HIS A 125 15.51 -8.62 -0.24
CA HIS A 125 14.93 -7.49 -0.96
C HIS A 125 13.91 -7.97 -1.99
N ARG A 126 12.88 -7.16 -2.19
CA ARG A 126 11.94 -7.29 -3.29
C ARG A 126 11.75 -5.91 -3.89
N ASP A 127 12.05 -5.81 -5.17
CA ASP A 127 11.98 -4.58 -5.94
C ASP A 127 10.78 -4.62 -6.87
N ASP A 128 10.24 -3.44 -7.15
CA ASP A 128 9.25 -3.18 -8.20
C ASP A 128 8.01 -4.07 -8.09
N ILE A 129 7.52 -4.28 -6.86
CA ILE A 129 6.24 -4.96 -6.60
C ILE A 129 5.12 -4.07 -7.14
N PRO A 130 4.39 -4.48 -8.20
CA PRO A 130 3.40 -3.65 -8.84
C PRO A 130 2.06 -3.70 -8.09
N ILE A 131 1.56 -2.52 -7.75
CA ILE A 131 0.29 -2.31 -7.07
C ILE A 131 -0.66 -1.55 -8.01
N GLN A 132 -1.90 -2.02 -8.05
CA GLN A 132 -3.01 -1.42 -8.76
C GLN A 132 -4.12 -1.01 -7.79
N TYR A 133 -4.81 0.07 -8.11
CA TYR A 133 -5.93 0.60 -7.36
C TYR A 133 -7.24 0.40 -8.11
N LYS A 134 -8.33 0.26 -7.36
CA LYS A 134 -9.70 0.24 -7.87
C LYS A 134 -10.55 1.19 -7.05
N ILE A 135 -11.33 2.05 -7.71
CA ILE A 135 -12.31 2.93 -7.08
C ILE A 135 -13.71 2.48 -7.48
N GLU A 136 -14.58 2.37 -6.49
CA GLU A 136 -16.00 2.06 -6.65
C GLU A 136 -16.84 3.14 -5.97
N GLY A 137 -18.11 3.30 -6.42
CA GLY A 137 -19.02 4.30 -5.89
C GLY A 137 -18.96 5.65 -6.61
N LEU A 138 -18.30 5.72 -7.77
CA LEU A 138 -18.37 6.88 -8.65
C LEU A 138 -19.81 7.03 -9.14
N SER A 139 -20.41 8.20 -8.88
CA SER A 139 -21.81 8.52 -9.20
C SER A 139 -21.93 9.97 -9.64
N VAL A 140 -22.94 10.26 -10.46
CA VAL A 140 -23.34 11.62 -10.86
C VAL A 140 -23.81 12.49 -9.69
N THR A 141 -24.14 11.88 -8.56
CA THR A 141 -24.52 12.58 -7.33
C THR A 141 -23.32 13.10 -6.55
N LEU A 142 -22.10 12.64 -6.88
CA LEU A 142 -20.89 13.15 -6.26
C LEU A 142 -20.53 14.52 -6.84
N PRO A 143 -20.20 15.52 -6.00
CA PRO A 143 -19.72 16.81 -6.48
C PRO A 143 -18.52 16.68 -7.42
N VAL A 144 -18.51 17.45 -8.50
CA VAL A 144 -17.37 17.52 -9.41
C VAL A 144 -16.25 18.31 -8.74
N LYS A 145 -15.32 17.59 -8.11
CA LYS A 145 -14.13 18.15 -7.46
C LYS A 145 -12.99 17.13 -7.42
N THR A 146 -11.79 17.58 -7.06
CA THR A 146 -10.65 16.70 -6.83
C THR A 146 -10.78 16.01 -5.48
N TYR A 147 -10.96 14.70 -5.47
CA TYR A 147 -10.88 13.86 -4.28
C TYR A 147 -9.43 13.41 -4.07
N THR A 148 -8.91 13.58 -2.86
CA THR A 148 -7.53 13.22 -2.52
C THR A 148 -7.54 12.31 -1.33
N THR A 149 -6.76 11.23 -1.37
CA THR A 149 -6.48 10.36 -0.22
C THR A 149 -5.07 9.81 -0.25
N THR A 150 -4.60 9.36 0.91
CA THR A 150 -3.26 8.79 1.08
C THR A 150 -3.42 7.34 1.49
N VAL A 151 -2.89 6.42 0.67
CA VAL A 151 -2.76 5.02 1.06
C VAL A 151 -1.44 4.87 1.82
N MET A 152 -1.52 4.48 3.08
CA MET A 152 -0.36 4.25 3.92
C MET A 152 -0.03 2.77 3.98
N TYR A 153 1.20 2.43 3.60
CA TYR A 153 1.76 1.09 3.71
C TYR A 153 2.74 1.05 4.88
N THR A 154 2.57 0.08 5.77
CA THR A 154 3.45 -0.13 6.92
C THR A 154 4.08 -1.51 6.83
N ILE A 155 5.39 -1.55 6.99
CA ILE A 155 6.14 -2.81 7.09
C ILE A 155 6.41 -3.16 8.55
N SER A 156 6.20 -4.42 8.91
CA SER A 156 6.57 -4.98 10.21
C SER A 156 7.13 -6.39 10.05
N GLY A 157 8.09 -6.79 10.88
CA GLY A 157 8.80 -8.05 10.67
C GLY A 157 9.97 -8.27 11.61
N LEU A 158 10.60 -9.45 11.46
CA LEU A 158 11.82 -9.90 12.15
C LEU A 158 13.01 -9.92 11.18
#